data_AF-C0QEZ3-F1
#
_entry.id   AF-C0QEZ3-F1
#
_cell.length_a   1.000
_cell.length_b   1.000
_cell.length_c   1.000
_cell.angle_alpha   90.00
_cell.angle_beta   90.00
_cell.angle_gamma   90.00
#
_symmetry.space_group_name_H-M   'P 1'
#
loop_
_entity.id
_entity.type
_entity.pdbx_description
1 polymer ?
#
loop_
_entity_poly.entity_id
_entity_poly.type
_entity_poly.pdbx_seq_one_letter_code
_entity_poly.pdbx_strand_id
1 'polypeptide(L)'
;MGSTLGHKHFSNELGDSFLDDCFGIQPGMKLLNSQVFKVRTIHVLADMLENNCFLKCHQKPGKQASPQFKDILENYGKLQLAKKISKRTLQGKKIILVRFLNFLNKQGITGIEALTSDEVLSYLDTLKEYSSNTRSGIMYTVRDFLLFLHLEKHIKTPLNNLFPVIFTNKYERLPSYYLSEEIHKILCQIDRNTVIGRRDYLILLLAVQFGMRAGDIRQLKFKNIKLSRNTVELVQQKTKRFLQLPVTKELKYALADYLKNSRPNVDDPHIFIKSRSVHPKN
;
A
#
# COMPACT_ATOMS: atom_id res chain seq x y z
N MET A 1 -33.96 -31.99 -10.33
CA MET A 1 -33.11 -33.04 -10.93
C MET A 1 -31.84 -32.36 -11.43
N GLY A 2 -30.79 -32.30 -10.60
CA GLY A 2 -29.53 -31.67 -10.98
C GLY A 2 -28.61 -32.73 -11.56
N SER A 3 -28.31 -32.64 -12.86
CA SER A 3 -27.34 -33.49 -13.52
C SER A 3 -25.96 -33.26 -12.89
N THR A 4 -25.52 -34.17 -12.02
CA THR A 4 -24.11 -34.30 -11.64
C THR A 4 -23.34 -34.85 -12.84
N LEU A 5 -23.10 -34.01 -13.84
CA LEU A 5 -21.99 -34.23 -14.75
C LEU A 5 -20.72 -34.08 -13.91
N GLY A 6 -20.10 -35.22 -13.56
CA GLY A 6 -18.82 -35.25 -12.87
C GLY A 6 -17.74 -34.72 -13.79
N HIS A 7 -17.54 -33.40 -13.80
CA HIS A 7 -16.45 -32.77 -14.55
C HIS A 7 -15.11 -33.23 -13.96
N LYS A 8 -14.29 -33.90 -14.78
CA LYS A 8 -12.94 -34.37 -14.38
C LYS A 8 -11.88 -33.27 -14.40
N HIS A 9 -12.13 -32.19 -15.14
CA HIS A 9 -11.21 -31.07 -15.33
C HIS A 9 -11.97 -29.76 -15.24
N PHE A 10 -11.31 -28.75 -14.67
CA PHE A 10 -11.84 -27.38 -14.60
C PHE A 10 -11.70 -26.67 -15.95
N SER A 11 -12.71 -25.88 -16.32
CA SER A 11 -12.68 -24.92 -17.43
C SER A 11 -13.24 -23.57 -16.96
N ASN A 12 -12.90 -22.48 -17.66
CA ASN A 12 -13.39 -21.14 -17.31
C ASN A 12 -14.93 -21.07 -17.39
N GLU A 13 -15.53 -21.72 -18.39
CA GLU A 13 -16.99 -21.83 -18.56
C GLU A 13 -17.65 -22.56 -17.38
N LEU A 14 -17.02 -23.62 -16.86
CA LEU A 14 -17.49 -24.33 -15.68
C LEU A 14 -17.39 -23.46 -14.42
N GLY A 15 -16.32 -22.67 -14.31
CA GLY A 15 -16.13 -21.71 -13.23
C GLY A 15 -17.22 -20.64 -13.21
N ASP A 16 -17.57 -20.10 -14.37
CA ASP A 16 -18.65 -19.11 -14.53
C ASP A 16 -20.03 -19.72 -14.24
N SER A 17 -20.32 -20.92 -14.75
CA SER A 17 -21.56 -21.65 -14.43
C SER A 17 -21.68 -21.91 -12.92
N PHE A 18 -20.59 -22.33 -12.26
CA PHE A 18 -20.60 -22.57 -10.81
C PHE A 18 -20.86 -21.28 -10.01
N LEU A 19 -20.30 -20.15 -10.44
CA LEU A 19 -20.54 -18.84 -9.81
C LEU A 19 -21.99 -18.39 -9.94
N ASP A 20 -22.61 -18.68 -11.08
CA ASP A 20 -24.03 -18.41 -11.30
C ASP A 20 -24.91 -19.37 -10.49
N ASP A 21 -24.73 -20.68 -10.64
CA ASP A 21 -25.57 -21.70 -10.02
C ASP A 21 -25.53 -21.67 -8.49
N CYS A 22 -24.35 -21.49 -7.89
CA CYS A 22 -24.19 -21.54 -6.44
C CYS A 22 -24.32 -20.17 -5.76
N PHE A 23 -24.08 -19.07 -6.48
CA PHE A 23 -23.98 -17.75 -5.87
C PHE A 23 -24.73 -16.64 -6.62
N GLY A 24 -25.40 -16.94 -7.74
CA GLY A 24 -26.12 -15.98 -8.57
C GLY A 24 -25.22 -14.89 -9.14
N ILE A 25 -23.96 -15.21 -9.42
CA ILE A 25 -22.96 -14.25 -9.90
C ILE A 25 -22.76 -14.44 -11.40
N GLN A 26 -23.29 -13.51 -12.19
CA GLN A 26 -23.10 -13.47 -13.64
C GLN A 26 -21.88 -12.64 -14.05
N PRO A 27 -21.20 -12.99 -15.17
CA PRO A 27 -20.15 -12.17 -15.75
C PRO A 27 -20.63 -10.72 -15.98
N GLY A 28 -19.80 -9.75 -15.57
CA GLY A 28 -20.12 -8.31 -15.73
C GLY A 28 -21.00 -7.69 -14.63
N MET A 29 -21.54 -8.47 -13.69
CA MET A 29 -22.27 -7.92 -12.54
C MET A 29 -21.37 -7.15 -11.58
N LYS A 30 -21.95 -6.13 -10.92
CA LYS A 30 -21.27 -5.40 -9.85
C LYS A 30 -21.26 -6.25 -8.56
N LEU A 31 -20.12 -6.90 -8.30
CA LEU A 31 -19.92 -7.78 -7.16
C LEU A 31 -19.97 -7.05 -5.80
N LEU A 32 -20.66 -7.65 -4.82
CA LEU A 32 -20.55 -7.31 -3.40
C LEU A 32 -19.17 -7.70 -2.85
N ASN A 33 -18.71 -7.07 -1.76
CA ASN A 33 -17.40 -7.38 -1.16
C ASN A 33 -17.23 -8.86 -0.77
N SER A 34 -18.31 -9.51 -0.31
CA SER A 34 -18.33 -10.95 0.01
C SER A 34 -18.24 -11.85 -1.24
N GLN A 35 -18.74 -11.38 -2.39
CA GLN A 35 -18.72 -12.10 -3.66
C GLN A 35 -17.37 -11.97 -4.38
N VAL A 36 -16.64 -10.87 -4.15
CA VAL A 36 -15.30 -10.64 -4.75
C VAL A 36 -14.34 -11.78 -4.42
N PHE A 37 -14.37 -12.31 -3.19
CA PHE A 37 -13.51 -13.43 -2.82
C PHE A 37 -13.86 -14.70 -3.59
N LYS A 38 -15.15 -14.99 -3.79
CA LYS A 38 -15.64 -16.19 -4.47
C LYS A 38 -15.22 -16.22 -5.94
N VAL A 39 -15.48 -15.13 -6.67
CA VAL A 39 -15.06 -14.98 -8.08
C VAL A 39 -13.54 -15.10 -8.20
N ARG A 40 -12.81 -14.50 -7.26
CA ARG A 40 -11.35 -14.55 -7.26
C ARG A 40 -10.81 -15.97 -7.08
N THR A 41 -11.44 -16.81 -6.28
CA THR A 41 -11.01 -18.21 -6.11
C THR A 41 -11.09 -18.98 -7.43
N ILE A 42 -12.15 -18.75 -8.21
CA ILE A 42 -12.33 -19.37 -9.53
C ILE A 42 -11.27 -18.89 -10.52
N HIS A 43 -11.01 -17.58 -10.59
CA HIS A 43 -9.94 -17.04 -11.44
C HIS A 43 -8.55 -17.53 -11.04
N VAL A 44 -8.30 -17.78 -9.75
CA VAL A 44 -7.03 -18.37 -9.30
C VAL A 44 -6.84 -19.80 -9.82
N LEU A 45 -7.92 -20.59 -9.90
CA LEU A 45 -7.88 -21.93 -10.49
C LEU A 45 -7.61 -21.87 -12.00
N ALA A 46 -8.26 -20.93 -12.70
CA ALA A 46 -8.02 -20.65 -14.11
C ALA A 46 -6.56 -20.26 -14.37
N ASP A 47 -6.05 -19.26 -13.64
CA ASP A 47 -4.66 -18.79 -13.74
C ASP A 47 -3.66 -19.95 -13.50
N MET A 48 -3.94 -20.80 -12.50
CA MET A 48 -3.10 -21.95 -12.18
C MET A 48 -3.03 -22.97 -13.31
N LEU A 49 -4.14 -23.25 -13.98
CA LEU A 49 -4.20 -24.23 -15.07
C LEU A 49 -3.55 -23.71 -16.34
N GLU A 50 -3.74 -22.42 -16.66
CA GLU A 50 -3.19 -21.81 -17.87
C GLU A 50 -1.69 -21.48 -17.73
N ASN A 51 -1.27 -20.98 -16.56
CA ASN A 51 0.06 -20.38 -16.39
C ASN A 51 0.96 -21.13 -15.40
N ASN A 52 0.50 -22.24 -14.79
CA ASN A 52 1.16 -22.92 -13.67
C ASN A 52 1.55 -21.97 -12.51
N CYS A 53 0.89 -20.82 -12.44
CA CYS A 53 1.08 -19.82 -11.40
C CYS A 53 -0.13 -18.88 -11.37
N PHE A 54 -0.48 -18.39 -10.18
CA PHE A 54 -1.53 -17.39 -10.02
C PHE A 54 -1.00 -16.09 -9.43
N LEU A 55 -1.64 -14.99 -9.81
CA LEU A 55 -1.34 -13.69 -9.24
C LEU A 55 -2.01 -13.57 -7.86
N LYS A 56 -1.20 -13.67 -6.79
CA LYS A 56 -1.61 -13.50 -5.38
C LYS A 56 -2.35 -12.19 -5.06
N CYS A 57 -2.42 -11.23 -5.99
CA CYS A 57 -3.23 -10.03 -5.93
C CYS A 57 -3.61 -9.62 -7.36
N HIS A 58 -4.85 -9.86 -7.80
CA HIS A 58 -5.44 -8.98 -8.81
C HIS A 58 -5.61 -7.61 -8.15
N GLN A 59 -4.60 -6.76 -8.32
CA GLN A 59 -4.75 -5.36 -7.97
C GLN A 59 -5.79 -4.81 -8.95
N LYS A 60 -7.01 -4.54 -8.48
CA LYS A 60 -7.98 -3.81 -9.29
C LYS A 60 -7.27 -2.57 -9.84
N PRO A 61 -7.34 -2.31 -11.15
CA PRO A 61 -6.73 -1.10 -11.71
C PRO A 61 -7.23 0.07 -10.88
N GLY A 62 -6.30 0.94 -10.48
CA GLY A 62 -6.66 2.12 -9.70
C GLY A 62 -7.77 2.86 -10.42
N LYS A 63 -8.79 3.32 -9.67
CA LYS A 63 -9.84 4.15 -10.26
C LYS A 63 -9.17 5.28 -11.03
N GLN A 64 -9.63 5.51 -12.25
CA GLN A 64 -9.17 6.62 -13.06
C GLN A 64 -10.07 7.83 -12.82
N ALA A 65 -9.51 9.03 -12.99
CA ALA A 65 -10.34 10.24 -13.03
C ALA A 65 -11.24 10.18 -14.27
N SER A 66 -12.39 10.82 -14.17
CA SER A 66 -13.25 11.07 -15.33
C SER A 66 -12.44 11.81 -16.42
N PRO A 67 -12.62 11.50 -17.72
CA PRO A 67 -11.73 11.98 -18.79
C PRO A 67 -11.50 13.48 -18.78
N GLN A 68 -12.55 14.27 -18.51
CA GLN A 68 -12.50 15.73 -18.44
C GLN A 68 -11.53 16.31 -17.39
N PHE A 69 -11.19 15.55 -16.34
CA PHE A 69 -10.29 16.02 -15.28
C PHE A 69 -8.88 15.44 -15.38
N LYS A 70 -8.59 14.65 -16.42
CA LYS A 70 -7.31 13.96 -16.56
C LYS A 70 -6.15 14.94 -16.68
N ASP A 71 -6.28 15.92 -17.55
CA ASP A 71 -5.21 16.90 -17.84
C ASP A 71 -4.88 17.75 -16.61
N ILE A 72 -5.90 18.19 -15.88
CA ILE A 72 -5.75 18.95 -14.63
C ILE A 72 -5.00 18.12 -13.58
N LEU A 73 -5.34 16.83 -13.44
CA LEU A 73 -4.68 15.94 -12.49
C LEU A 73 -3.21 15.66 -12.88
N GLU A 74 -2.93 15.60 -14.19
CA GLU A 74 -1.57 15.47 -14.70
C GLU A 74 -0.74 16.72 -14.44
N ASN A 75 -1.29 17.91 -14.69
CA ASN A 75 -0.63 19.19 -14.41
C ASN A 75 -0.35 19.37 -12.91
N TYR A 76 -1.32 19.07 -12.05
CA TYR A 76 -1.10 19.01 -10.61
C TYR A 76 0.04 18.04 -10.25
N GLY A 77 0.07 16.87 -10.89
CA GLY A 77 1.14 15.89 -10.71
C GLY A 77 2.52 16.43 -11.04
N LYS A 78 2.68 17.12 -12.18
CA LYS A 78 3.94 17.76 -12.60
C LYS A 78 4.40 18.80 -11.57
N LEU A 79 3.50 19.66 -11.11
CA LEU A 79 3.82 20.72 -10.13
C LEU A 79 4.25 20.13 -8.77
N GLN A 80 3.59 19.07 -8.31
CA GLN A 80 3.97 18.40 -7.05
C GLN A 80 5.33 17.70 -7.16
N LEU A 81 5.70 17.17 -8.33
CA LEU A 81 7.04 16.63 -8.58
C LEU A 81 8.11 17.72 -8.55
N ALA A 82 7.83 18.91 -9.11
CA ALA A 82 8.72 20.06 -9.03
C ALA A 82 8.96 20.50 -7.57
N LYS A 83 7.96 20.35 -6.70
CA LYS A 83 8.08 20.53 -5.23
C LYS A 83 8.86 19.42 -4.51
N LYS A 84 9.53 18.51 -5.24
CA LYS A 84 10.33 17.39 -4.70
C LYS A 84 9.55 16.44 -3.77
N ILE A 85 8.24 16.32 -3.96
CA ILE A 85 7.42 15.39 -3.20
C ILE A 85 7.70 13.96 -3.67
N SER A 86 7.74 13.01 -2.72
CA SER A 86 8.01 11.61 -3.05
C SER A 86 6.94 11.03 -3.98
N LYS A 87 7.35 10.15 -4.91
CA LYS A 87 6.41 9.44 -5.82
C LYS A 87 5.29 8.72 -5.06
N ARG A 88 5.61 8.15 -3.89
CA ARG A 88 4.64 7.44 -3.04
C ARG A 88 3.58 8.40 -2.47
N THR A 89 4.02 9.57 -1.98
CA THR A 89 3.12 10.62 -1.49
C THR A 89 2.23 11.15 -2.62
N LEU A 90 2.81 11.40 -3.80
CA LEU A 90 2.05 11.84 -4.97
C LEU A 90 0.99 10.83 -5.39
N GLN A 91 1.31 9.54 -5.40
CA GLN A 91 0.32 8.49 -5.70
C GLN A 91 -0.82 8.49 -4.69
N GLY A 92 -0.53 8.67 -3.40
CA GLY A 92 -1.54 8.79 -2.36
C GLY A 92 -2.47 10.00 -2.59
N LYS A 93 -1.87 11.16 -2.91
CA LYS A 93 -2.64 12.37 -3.27
C LYS A 93 -3.52 12.13 -4.50
N LYS A 94 -2.99 11.53 -5.57
CA LYS A 94 -3.75 11.20 -6.79
C LYS A 94 -4.95 10.30 -6.50
N ILE A 95 -4.80 9.28 -5.67
CA ILE A 95 -5.93 8.39 -5.29
C ILE A 95 -7.05 9.18 -4.61
N ILE A 96 -6.70 10.08 -3.70
CA ILE A 96 -7.67 10.95 -3.02
C ILE A 96 -8.35 11.88 -4.02
N LEU A 97 -7.58 12.53 -4.90
CA LEU A 97 -8.11 13.47 -5.89
C LEU A 97 -8.99 12.80 -6.94
N VAL A 98 -8.64 11.61 -7.42
CA VAL A 98 -9.51 10.84 -8.32
C VAL A 98 -10.87 10.58 -7.66
N ARG A 99 -10.87 10.27 -6.35
CA ARG A 99 -12.13 10.06 -5.63
C ARG A 99 -12.97 11.33 -5.57
N PHE A 100 -12.34 12.47 -5.29
CA PHE A 100 -12.98 13.78 -5.28
C PHE A 100 -13.53 14.16 -6.66
N LEU A 101 -12.72 14.07 -7.71
CA LEU A 101 -13.10 14.41 -9.08
C LEU A 101 -14.24 13.51 -9.61
N ASN A 102 -14.20 12.21 -9.28
CA ASN A 102 -15.29 11.31 -9.66
C ASN A 102 -16.57 11.54 -8.84
N PHE A 103 -16.48 12.13 -7.64
CA PHE A 103 -17.65 12.59 -6.91
C PHE A 103 -18.26 13.81 -7.60
N LEU A 104 -17.44 14.79 -8.01
CA LEU A 104 -17.90 15.97 -8.75
C LEU A 104 -18.59 15.58 -10.07
N ASN A 105 -17.99 14.66 -10.83
CA ASN A 105 -18.60 14.18 -12.08
C ASN A 105 -19.99 13.56 -11.86
N LYS A 106 -20.19 12.86 -10.74
CA LYS A 106 -21.50 12.28 -10.38
C LYS A 106 -22.55 13.33 -10.00
N GLN A 107 -22.12 14.49 -9.53
CA GLN A 107 -22.99 15.63 -9.25
C GLN A 107 -23.29 16.47 -10.51
N GLY A 108 -22.82 16.02 -11.69
CA GLY A 108 -23.04 16.72 -12.96
C GLY A 108 -22.02 17.82 -13.26
N ILE A 109 -20.95 17.96 -12.46
CA ILE A 109 -19.89 18.92 -12.74
C ILE A 109 -19.00 18.38 -13.86
N THR A 110 -19.15 18.95 -15.05
CA THR A 110 -18.41 18.58 -16.26
C THR A 110 -17.10 19.35 -16.42
N GLY A 111 -17.06 20.62 -16.00
CA GLY A 111 -15.88 21.49 -16.00
C GLY A 111 -15.45 21.88 -14.59
N ILE A 112 -14.14 22.03 -14.37
CA ILE A 112 -13.62 22.41 -13.04
C ILE A 112 -13.93 23.88 -12.71
N GLU A 113 -14.17 24.69 -13.74
CA GLU A 113 -14.48 26.12 -13.69
C GLU A 113 -15.83 26.37 -13.02
N ALA A 114 -16.74 25.41 -13.10
CA ALA A 114 -18.07 25.44 -12.49
C ALA A 114 -18.06 25.02 -11.00
N LEU A 115 -16.90 24.70 -10.43
CA LEU A 115 -16.79 24.27 -9.04
C LEU A 115 -17.14 25.42 -8.09
N THR A 116 -18.10 25.19 -7.20
CA THR A 116 -18.51 26.14 -6.16
C THR A 116 -18.18 25.60 -4.77
N SER A 117 -18.50 26.40 -3.74
CA SER A 117 -18.35 26.00 -2.35
C SER A 117 -19.27 24.83 -1.98
N ASP A 118 -20.47 24.76 -2.59
CA ASP A 118 -21.49 23.79 -2.22
C ASP A 118 -21.10 22.36 -2.59
N GLU A 119 -20.45 22.15 -3.75
CA GLU A 119 -19.96 20.81 -4.11
C GLU A 119 -18.78 20.36 -3.24
N VAL A 120 -17.92 21.31 -2.82
CA VAL A 120 -16.83 21.01 -1.91
C VAL A 120 -17.38 20.60 -0.55
N LEU A 121 -18.32 21.36 0.01
CA LEU A 121 -18.97 21.05 1.28
C LEU A 121 -19.73 19.71 1.20
N SER A 122 -20.47 19.48 0.12
CA SER A 122 -21.16 18.21 -0.15
C SER A 122 -20.19 17.03 -0.18
N TYR A 123 -18.99 17.21 -0.74
CA TYR A 123 -17.96 16.17 -0.69
C TYR A 123 -17.47 15.92 0.73
N LEU A 124 -17.24 16.99 1.53
CA LEU A 124 -16.80 16.86 2.92
C LEU A 124 -17.82 16.12 3.79
N ASP A 125 -19.11 16.28 3.52
CA ASP A 125 -20.16 15.54 4.20
C ASP A 125 -20.05 14.03 3.99
N THR A 126 -19.59 13.58 2.81
CA THR A 126 -19.31 12.15 2.56
C THR A 126 -18.16 11.59 3.37
N LEU A 127 -17.37 12.45 4.03
CA LEU A 127 -16.19 12.06 4.80
C LEU A 127 -16.47 11.85 6.30
N LYS A 128 -17.72 12.05 6.76
CA LYS A 128 -18.10 11.97 8.18
C LYS A 128 -17.81 10.59 8.80
N GLU A 129 -18.00 9.52 8.04
CA GLU A 129 -17.78 8.12 8.48
C GLU A 129 -16.30 7.69 8.56
N TYR A 130 -15.35 8.55 8.15
CA TYR A 130 -13.93 8.23 8.27
C TYR A 130 -13.39 8.60 9.64
N SER A 131 -12.38 7.83 10.10
CA SER A 131 -11.56 8.22 11.24
C SER A 131 -10.98 9.63 11.06
N SER A 132 -10.77 10.36 12.15
CA SER A 132 -10.32 11.74 12.15
C SER A 132 -9.04 11.94 11.33
N ASN A 133 -8.07 11.03 11.48
CA ASN A 133 -6.80 11.07 10.76
C ASN A 133 -6.94 10.83 9.25
N THR A 134 -7.89 9.98 8.84
CA THR A 134 -8.14 9.74 7.41
C THR A 134 -8.86 10.94 6.80
N ARG A 135 -9.88 11.45 7.50
CA ARG A 135 -10.63 12.63 7.09
C ARG A 135 -9.72 13.84 6.92
N SER A 136 -8.86 14.12 7.90
CA SER A 136 -7.93 15.26 7.82
C SER A 136 -6.91 15.10 6.68
N GLY A 137 -6.37 13.90 6.46
CA GLY A 137 -5.47 13.62 5.34
C GLY A 137 -6.12 13.86 3.97
N ILE A 138 -7.40 13.51 3.83
CA ILE A 138 -8.20 13.83 2.63
C ILE A 138 -8.36 15.34 2.50
N MET A 139 -8.80 16.02 3.57
CA MET A 139 -9.02 17.47 3.58
C MET A 139 -7.74 18.25 3.24
N TYR A 140 -6.58 17.87 3.77
CA TYR A 140 -5.29 18.51 3.43
C TYR A 140 -4.96 18.37 1.94
N THR A 141 -5.23 17.21 1.36
CA THR A 141 -4.98 16.95 -0.06
C THR A 141 -5.92 17.75 -0.95
N VAL A 142 -7.21 17.78 -0.60
CA VAL A 142 -8.22 18.56 -1.34
C VAL A 142 -7.91 20.05 -1.24
N ARG A 143 -7.59 20.57 -0.06
CA ARG A 143 -7.20 21.97 0.14
C ARG A 143 -6.00 22.37 -0.71
N ASP A 144 -4.95 21.55 -0.73
CA ASP A 144 -3.75 21.79 -1.57
C ASP A 144 -4.07 21.76 -3.07
N PHE A 145 -5.00 20.91 -3.50
CA PHE A 145 -5.46 20.86 -4.89
C PHE A 145 -6.32 22.07 -5.25
N LEU A 146 -7.25 22.51 -4.40
CA LEU A 146 -8.05 23.72 -4.63
C LEU A 146 -7.16 24.97 -4.71
N LEU A 147 -6.12 25.05 -3.88
CA LEU A 147 -5.12 26.13 -3.96
C LEU A 147 -4.41 26.09 -5.32
N PHE A 148 -4.02 24.91 -5.81
CA PHE A 148 -3.45 24.75 -7.15
C PHE A 148 -4.41 25.23 -8.25
N LEU A 149 -5.69 24.84 -8.20
CA LEU A 149 -6.68 25.28 -9.18
C LEU A 149 -6.81 26.81 -9.23
N HIS A 150 -6.76 27.45 -8.06
CA HIS A 150 -6.83 28.90 -7.98
C HIS A 150 -5.56 29.58 -8.53
N LEU A 151 -4.37 29.10 -8.14
CA LEU A 151 -3.10 29.68 -8.60
C LEU A 151 -2.88 29.54 -10.11
N GLU A 152 -3.30 28.42 -10.70
CA GLU A 152 -3.28 28.19 -12.15
C GLU A 152 -4.50 28.79 -12.88
N LYS A 153 -5.34 29.57 -12.18
CA LYS A 153 -6.51 30.28 -12.72
C LYS A 153 -7.60 29.36 -13.33
N HIS A 154 -7.65 28.10 -12.95
CA HIS A 154 -8.76 27.19 -13.30
C HIS A 154 -10.06 27.56 -12.57
N ILE A 155 -9.96 28.16 -11.37
CA ILE A 155 -11.10 28.67 -10.61
C ILE A 155 -10.83 30.12 -10.18
N LYS A 156 -11.88 30.96 -10.23
CA LYS A 156 -11.80 32.37 -9.83
C LYS A 156 -11.74 32.53 -8.30
N THR A 157 -12.56 31.76 -7.60
CA THR A 157 -12.71 31.86 -6.14
C THR A 157 -11.71 30.94 -5.42
N PRO A 158 -11.02 31.41 -4.37
CA PRO A 158 -10.08 30.59 -3.59
C PRO A 158 -10.82 29.62 -2.64
N LEU A 159 -11.35 28.52 -3.20
CA LEU A 159 -12.11 27.52 -2.44
C LEU A 159 -11.29 26.78 -1.36
N ASN A 160 -9.96 26.88 -1.40
CA ASN A 160 -9.09 26.39 -0.33
C ASN A 160 -9.37 27.07 1.03
N ASN A 161 -9.99 28.26 1.03
CA ASN A 161 -10.34 29.01 2.24
C ASN A 161 -11.49 28.37 3.04
N LEU A 162 -12.22 27.42 2.44
CA LEU A 162 -13.22 26.59 3.14
C LEU A 162 -12.60 25.67 4.20
N PHE A 163 -11.26 25.59 4.27
CA PHE A 163 -10.50 24.76 5.20
C PHE A 163 -9.63 25.62 6.14
N PRO A 164 -10.23 26.53 6.94
CA PRO A 164 -9.47 27.45 7.79
C PRO A 164 -8.67 26.68 8.83
N VAL A 165 -9.28 25.66 9.45
CA VAL A 165 -8.63 24.76 10.39
C VAL A 165 -8.99 23.32 10.03
N ILE A 166 -7.99 22.51 9.74
CA ILE A 166 -8.16 21.06 9.57
C ILE A 166 -7.75 20.41 10.89
N PHE A 167 -8.74 20.04 11.70
CA PHE A 167 -8.51 19.37 12.97
C PHE A 167 -8.26 17.88 12.75
N THR A 168 -7.26 17.34 13.46
CA THR A 168 -7.00 15.89 13.54
C THR A 168 -6.95 15.50 15.00
N ASN A 169 -7.89 14.65 15.44
CA ASN A 169 -7.82 14.07 16.77
C ASN A 169 -6.77 12.96 16.80
N LYS A 170 -5.54 13.29 17.21
CA LYS A 170 -4.44 12.32 17.32
C LYS A 170 -4.64 11.32 18.46
N TYR A 171 -5.56 11.60 19.38
CA TYR A 171 -5.87 10.77 20.55
C TYR A 171 -7.16 9.96 20.38
N GLU A 172 -7.78 9.98 19.19
CA GLU A 172 -8.93 9.13 18.87
C GLU A 172 -8.61 7.64 19.07
N ARG A 173 -7.33 7.27 18.97
CA ARG A 173 -6.83 5.94 19.32
C ARG A 173 -5.57 6.06 20.15
N LEU A 174 -5.50 5.32 21.24
CA LEU A 174 -4.27 5.16 22.00
C LEU A 174 -3.23 4.45 21.12
N PRO A 175 -1.97 4.92 21.09
CA PRO A 175 -0.89 4.19 20.43
C PRO A 175 -0.77 2.79 21.03
N SER A 176 -0.90 1.76 20.19
CA SER A 176 -0.63 0.38 20.60
C SER A 176 0.87 0.15 20.68
N TYR A 177 1.33 -0.47 21.75
CA TYR A 177 2.70 -0.96 21.90
C TYR A 177 2.67 -2.41 22.38
N TYR A 178 3.79 -3.12 22.16
CA TYR A 178 3.96 -4.48 22.63
C TYR A 178 4.80 -4.47 23.91
N LEU A 179 4.44 -5.32 24.87
CA LEU A 179 5.24 -5.60 26.06
C LEU A 179 6.46 -6.45 25.68
N SER A 180 7.48 -6.42 26.52
CA SER A 180 8.72 -7.19 26.32
C SER A 180 8.45 -8.69 26.16
N GLU A 181 7.50 -9.23 26.91
CA GLU A 181 7.10 -10.64 26.85
C GLU A 181 6.39 -10.98 25.54
N GLU A 182 5.59 -10.06 24.99
CA GLU A 182 4.91 -10.23 23.72
C GLU A 182 5.89 -10.19 22.56
N ILE A 183 6.84 -9.25 22.61
CA ILE A 183 7.94 -9.15 21.65
C ILE A 183 8.76 -10.45 21.67
N HIS A 184 9.11 -10.95 22.86
CA HIS A 184 9.84 -12.20 23.01
C HIS A 184 9.05 -13.37 22.41
N LYS A 185 7.75 -13.49 22.69
CA LYS A 185 6.88 -14.50 22.09
C LYS A 185 6.89 -14.42 20.56
N ILE A 186 6.77 -13.22 19.98
CA ILE A 186 6.83 -13.01 18.52
C ILE A 186 8.15 -13.50 17.95
N LEU A 187 9.28 -13.13 18.56
CA LEU A 187 10.60 -13.53 18.09
C LEU A 187 10.84 -15.04 18.20
N CYS A 188 10.32 -15.68 19.26
CA CYS A 188 10.43 -17.14 19.47
C CYS A 188 9.61 -17.97 18.48
N GLN A 189 8.53 -17.43 17.90
CA GLN A 189 7.73 -18.15 16.92
C GLN A 189 8.39 -18.27 15.53
N ILE A 190 9.48 -17.54 15.30
CA ILE A 190 10.16 -17.54 14.01
C ILE A 190 11.07 -18.76 13.92
N ASP A 191 10.75 -19.68 13.01
CA ASP A 191 11.60 -20.85 12.76
C ASP A 191 12.90 -20.46 12.04
N ARG A 192 13.95 -20.25 12.84
CA ARG A 192 15.31 -19.89 12.39
C ARG A 192 16.05 -21.03 11.69
N ASN A 193 15.51 -22.24 11.59
CA ASN A 193 16.10 -23.30 10.78
C ASN A 193 15.82 -23.11 9.29
N THR A 194 14.78 -22.35 8.95
CA THR A 194 14.41 -22.06 7.55
C THR A 194 15.17 -20.87 6.97
N VAL A 195 15.39 -20.89 5.66
CA VAL A 195 16.00 -19.77 4.92
C VAL A 195 15.22 -18.46 5.10
N ILE A 196 13.89 -18.56 5.10
CA ILE A 196 13.00 -17.39 5.27
C ILE A 196 13.01 -16.91 6.72
N GLY A 197 12.95 -17.82 7.69
CA GLY A 197 12.89 -17.47 9.10
C GLY A 197 14.17 -16.78 9.62
N ARG A 198 15.37 -17.17 9.18
CA ARG A 198 16.60 -16.42 9.53
C ARG A 198 16.54 -14.97 9.06
N ARG A 199 16.05 -14.73 7.85
CA ARG A 199 15.88 -13.39 7.28
C ARG A 199 14.85 -12.60 8.09
N ASP A 200 13.68 -13.19 8.33
CA ASP A 200 12.55 -12.52 8.96
C ASP A 200 12.85 -12.23 10.44
N TYR A 201 13.57 -13.12 11.14
CA TYR A 201 14.11 -12.87 12.48
C TYR A 201 15.02 -11.65 12.50
N LEU A 202 15.99 -11.56 11.58
CA LEU A 202 16.90 -10.42 11.50
C LEU A 202 16.17 -9.10 11.19
N ILE A 203 15.15 -9.12 10.32
CA ILE A 203 14.29 -7.96 10.04
C ILE A 203 13.57 -7.50 11.30
N LEU A 204 12.96 -8.44 12.03
CA LEU A 204 12.20 -8.13 13.25
C LEU A 204 13.12 -7.67 14.38
N LEU A 205 14.31 -8.26 14.52
CA LEU A 205 15.31 -7.84 15.50
C LEU A 205 15.70 -6.37 15.29
N LEU A 206 15.95 -5.93 14.04
CA LEU A 206 16.25 -4.54 13.72
C LEU A 206 15.08 -3.60 14.02
N ALA A 207 13.84 -4.04 13.76
CA ALA A 207 12.65 -3.26 14.02
C ALA A 207 12.40 -3.08 15.53
N VAL A 208 12.56 -4.15 16.29
CA VAL A 208 12.30 -4.18 17.74
C VAL A 208 13.39 -3.45 18.53
N GLN A 209 14.68 -3.75 18.27
CA GLN A 209 15.77 -3.19 19.07
C GLN A 209 16.01 -1.71 18.81
N PHE A 210 15.82 -1.27 17.56
CA PHE A 210 16.21 0.08 17.15
C PHE A 210 15.05 0.94 16.64
N GLY A 211 13.82 0.40 16.63
CA GLY A 211 12.66 1.13 16.06
C GLY A 211 12.84 1.46 14.58
N MET A 212 13.65 0.70 13.85
CA MET A 212 13.94 0.99 12.45
C MET A 212 12.67 0.85 11.60
N ARG A 213 12.45 1.81 10.70
CA ARG A 213 11.29 1.75 9.79
C ARG A 213 11.52 0.67 8.73
N ALA A 214 10.46 -0.02 8.34
CA ALA A 214 10.52 -1.06 7.31
C ALA A 214 11.19 -0.60 6.00
N GLY A 215 10.98 0.66 5.58
CA GLY A 215 11.64 1.24 4.42
C GLY A 215 13.16 1.30 4.56
N ASP A 216 13.65 1.70 5.74
CA ASP A 216 15.07 1.79 6.05
C ASP A 216 15.70 0.39 6.16
N ILE A 217 15.03 -0.56 6.83
CA ILE A 217 15.49 -1.96 6.92
C ILE A 217 15.64 -2.56 5.53
N ARG A 218 14.62 -2.42 4.67
CA ARG A 218 14.65 -2.94 3.29
C ARG A 218 15.80 -2.37 2.46
N GLN A 219 16.19 -1.11 2.68
CA GLN A 219 17.25 -0.43 1.94
C GLN A 219 18.64 -0.57 2.57
N LEU A 220 18.76 -1.30 3.68
CA LEU A 220 20.01 -1.46 4.39
C LEU A 220 21.04 -2.22 3.53
N LYS A 221 22.23 -1.64 3.37
CA LYS A 221 23.33 -2.18 2.56
C LYS A 221 24.51 -2.61 3.42
N PHE A 222 25.36 -3.49 2.90
CA PHE A 222 26.57 -3.92 3.59
C PHE A 222 27.45 -2.75 4.04
N LYS A 223 27.59 -1.73 3.19
CA LYS A 223 28.37 -0.52 3.51
C LYS A 223 27.85 0.27 4.72
N ASN A 224 26.59 0.06 5.12
CA ASN A 224 26.00 0.70 6.29
C ASN A 224 26.46 0.04 7.60
N ILE A 225 26.95 -1.20 7.57
CA ILE A 225 27.46 -1.89 8.74
C ILE A 225 28.95 -1.61 8.87
N LYS A 226 29.34 -0.80 9.86
CA LYS A 226 30.72 -0.48 10.18
C LYS A 226 31.21 -1.38 11.30
N LEU A 227 31.68 -2.58 10.94
CA LEU A 227 32.16 -3.56 11.92
C LEU A 227 33.33 -3.03 12.78
N SER A 228 34.24 -2.26 12.20
CA SER A 228 35.36 -1.65 12.94
C SER A 228 34.90 -0.68 14.03
N ARG A 229 33.75 -0.03 13.85
CA ARG A 229 33.16 0.92 14.80
C ARG A 229 32.01 0.33 15.60
N ASN A 230 31.61 -0.92 15.31
CA ASN A 230 30.41 -1.55 15.83
C ASN A 230 29.14 -0.69 15.64
N THR A 231 28.98 -0.07 14.48
CA THR A 231 27.82 0.81 14.19
C THR A 231 27.08 0.42 12.92
N VAL A 232 25.77 0.67 12.91
CA VAL A 232 24.93 0.73 11.70
C VAL A 232 24.69 2.20 11.39
N GLU A 233 25.15 2.66 10.24
CA GLU A 233 25.11 4.06 9.82
C GLU A 233 24.33 4.21 8.52
N LEU A 234 23.24 4.98 8.52
CA LEU A 234 22.42 5.23 7.33
C LEU A 234 21.77 6.61 7.36
N VAL A 235 21.40 7.10 6.18
CA VAL A 235 20.49 8.25 6.06
C VAL A 235 19.07 7.71 5.88
N GLN A 236 18.18 8.04 6.82
CA GLN A 236 16.80 7.57 6.81
C GLN A 236 16.06 8.01 5.54
N GLN A 237 15.34 7.08 4.92
CA GLN A 237 14.68 7.32 3.64
C GLN A 237 13.62 8.42 3.73
N LYS A 238 12.78 8.40 4.78
CA LYS A 238 11.63 9.30 4.93
C LYS A 238 12.04 10.71 5.37
N THR A 239 12.90 10.81 6.37
CA THR A 239 13.27 12.07 7.05
C THR A 239 14.54 12.70 6.51
N LYS A 240 15.36 11.94 5.75
CA LYS A 240 16.68 12.35 5.25
C LYS A 240 17.69 12.68 6.35
N ARG A 241 17.44 12.26 7.58
CA ARG A 241 18.35 12.44 8.71
C ARG A 241 19.34 11.29 8.79
N PHE A 242 20.58 11.60 9.16
CA PHE A 242 21.57 10.60 9.51
C PHE A 242 21.15 9.88 10.80
N LEU A 243 21.34 8.56 10.82
CA LEU A 243 21.06 7.68 11.93
C LEU A 243 22.28 6.77 12.13
N GLN A 244 22.77 6.73 13.35
CA GLN A 244 23.82 5.84 13.80
C GLN A 244 23.29 5.01 14.97
N LEU A 245 23.36 3.69 14.85
CA LEU A 245 22.89 2.74 15.84
C LEU A 245 24.03 1.82 16.26
N PRO A 246 24.10 1.38 17.52
CA PRO A 246 25.09 0.40 17.95
C PRO A 246 24.77 -0.99 17.36
N VAL A 247 25.81 -1.75 17.03
CA VAL A 247 25.68 -3.16 16.64
C VAL A 247 25.78 -4.03 17.88
N THR A 248 24.64 -4.53 18.35
CA THR A 248 24.54 -5.44 19.49
C THR A 248 25.13 -6.82 19.16
N LYS A 249 25.52 -7.58 20.19
CA LYS A 249 26.03 -8.96 20.03
C LYS A 249 25.00 -9.85 19.31
N GLU A 250 23.74 -9.72 19.67
CA GLU A 250 22.63 -10.45 19.05
C GLU A 250 22.47 -10.10 17.56
N LEU A 251 22.57 -8.82 17.21
CA LEU A 251 22.53 -8.40 15.81
C LEU A 251 23.69 -9.01 15.02
N LYS A 252 24.91 -9.06 15.57
CA LYS A 252 26.06 -9.69 14.90
C LYS A 252 25.81 -11.16 14.61
N TYR A 253 25.30 -11.90 15.58
CA TYR A 253 25.02 -13.33 15.39
C TYR A 253 23.89 -13.56 14.37
N ALA A 254 22.78 -12.82 14.49
CA ALA A 254 21.67 -12.94 13.55
C ALA A 254 22.09 -12.56 12.12
N LEU A 255 22.92 -11.52 11.98
CA LEU A 255 23.47 -11.10 10.69
C LEU A 255 24.40 -12.17 10.11
N ALA A 256 25.35 -12.68 10.89
CA ALA A 256 26.27 -13.73 10.44
C ALA A 256 25.53 -15.01 10.04
N ASP A 257 24.55 -15.44 10.84
CA ASP A 257 23.73 -16.62 10.59
C ASP A 257 22.93 -16.48 9.27
N TYR A 258 22.27 -15.34 9.06
CA TYR A 258 21.56 -15.07 7.81
C TYR A 258 22.50 -15.01 6.60
N LEU A 259 23.63 -14.29 6.70
CA LEU A 259 24.57 -14.12 5.59
C LEU A 259 25.23 -15.45 5.18
N LYS A 260 25.57 -16.31 6.15
CA LYS A 260 26.24 -17.59 5.90
C LYS A 260 25.26 -18.67 5.43
N ASN A 261 24.08 -18.74 6.03
CA ASN A 261 23.21 -19.92 5.92
C ASN A 261 21.92 -19.67 5.13
N SER A 262 21.62 -18.45 4.70
CA SER A 262 20.30 -18.14 4.12
C SER A 262 20.28 -17.09 3.02
N ARG A 263 21.20 -16.12 3.02
CA ARG A 263 21.27 -15.15 1.94
C ARG A 263 21.71 -15.86 0.65
N PRO A 264 20.92 -15.80 -0.44
CA PRO A 264 21.36 -16.31 -1.73
C PRO A 264 22.63 -15.63 -2.20
N ASN A 265 23.49 -16.35 -2.92
CA ASN A 265 24.69 -15.77 -3.51
C ASN A 265 24.30 -14.93 -4.73
N VAL A 266 24.04 -13.65 -4.50
CA VAL A 266 23.68 -12.66 -5.51
C VAL A 266 24.51 -11.41 -5.33
N ASP A 267 24.94 -10.83 -6.44
CA ASP A 267 25.62 -9.54 -6.49
C ASP A 267 24.59 -8.40 -6.36
N ASP A 268 24.17 -8.17 -5.11
CA ASP A 268 23.31 -7.05 -4.73
C ASP A 268 23.86 -6.43 -3.45
N PRO A 269 24.00 -5.09 -3.37
CA PRO A 269 24.58 -4.43 -2.20
C PRO A 269 23.68 -4.43 -0.95
N HIS A 270 22.40 -4.79 -1.08
CA HIS A 270 21.46 -4.86 0.03
C HIS A 270 21.67 -6.13 0.86
N ILE A 271 21.47 -5.99 2.17
CA ILE A 271 21.55 -7.11 3.11
C ILE A 271 20.40 -8.08 2.83
N PHE A 272 19.18 -7.57 2.76
CA PHE A 272 17.98 -8.40 2.62
C PHE A 272 17.61 -8.64 1.16
N ILE A 273 17.51 -9.92 0.80
CA ILE A 273 17.11 -10.36 -0.55
C ILE A 273 15.73 -11.01 -0.48
N LYS A 274 14.91 -10.76 -1.51
CA LYS A 274 13.60 -11.38 -1.64
C LYS A 274 13.78 -12.86 -1.97
N SER A 275 13.54 -13.73 -0.99
CA SER A 275 13.37 -15.17 -1.21
C SER A 275 11.99 -15.39 -1.84
N ARG A 276 11.93 -15.97 -3.04
CA ARG A 276 10.70 -16.58 -3.55
C ARG A 276 10.53 -17.92 -2.83
N SER A 277 9.31 -18.28 -2.42
CA SER A 277 9.02 -19.65 -2.02
C SER A 277 9.31 -20.52 -3.24
N VAL A 278 10.27 -21.43 -3.11
CA VAL A 278 10.46 -22.50 -4.09
C VAL A 278 9.32 -23.46 -3.80
N HIS A 279 8.29 -23.46 -4.65
CA HIS A 279 7.42 -24.63 -4.71
C HIS A 279 8.28 -25.76 -5.27
N PRO A 280 8.44 -26.90 -4.57
CA PRO A 280 9.09 -28.05 -5.16
C PRO A 280 8.32 -28.41 -6.43
N LYS A 281 9.00 -28.33 -7.58
CA LYS A 281 8.49 -28.93 -8.80
C LYS A 281 8.65 -30.45 -8.59
N ASN A 282 7.55 -31.13 -8.27
CA ASN A 282 7.45 -32.57 -8.47
C ASN A 282 7.23 -32.82 -9.96
#